data_AF-A0A3L8Q7K2-F1
#
_entry.id   AF-A0A3L8Q7K2-F1
#
_cell.length_a   1.000
_cell.length_b   1.000
_cell.length_c   1.000
_cell.angle_alpha   90.00
_cell.angle_beta   90.00
_cell.angle_gamma   90.00
#
_symmetry.space_group_name_H-M   'P 1'
#
loop_
_entity.id
_entity.type
_entity.pdbx_description
1 polymer ?
#
loop_
_entity_poly.entity_id
_entity_poly.type
_entity_poly.pdbx_seq_one_letter_code
_entity_poly.pdbx_strand_id
1 'polypeptide(L)'
;MLIFEEYPICSSTDLSHKLQSVKGTGLFVRDENRFIFSKVLVGQEAEAHFRIYSASRLPCDVVLSIKPLPGKEQIPIRNVFKLDPVKMSVPGSSHAVATVTFTPPDEQNYDCTFKASLDIPK
;
A
#
# COMPACT_ATOMS: atom_id res chain seq x y z
N MET A 1 11.91 7.87 -13.98
CA MET A 1 11.96 8.67 -12.74
C MET A 1 11.43 7.78 -11.63
N LEU A 2 12.22 7.55 -10.56
CA LEU A 2 11.93 6.53 -9.54
C LEU A 2 10.66 6.91 -8.75
N ILE A 3 9.65 6.04 -8.78
CA ILE A 3 8.28 6.29 -8.28
C ILE A 3 8.19 6.17 -6.74
N PHE A 4 9.30 5.85 -6.05
CA PHE A 4 9.33 5.50 -4.62
C PHE A 4 10.42 6.27 -3.84
N GLU A 5 10.43 7.61 -3.92
CA GLU A 5 11.31 8.41 -3.05
C GLU A 5 10.86 8.39 -1.58
N GLU A 6 9.62 7.99 -1.31
CA GLU A 6 9.00 8.13 0.01
C GLU A 6 9.34 6.97 0.97
N TYR A 7 9.72 5.80 0.44
CA TYR A 7 10.03 4.62 1.26
C TYR A 7 11.31 3.92 0.80
N PRO A 8 12.14 3.41 1.71
CA PRO A 8 13.29 2.60 1.36
C PRO A 8 12.84 1.32 0.64
N ILE A 9 13.56 0.96 -0.42
CA ILE A 9 13.32 -0.26 -1.20
C ILE A 9 14.41 -1.29 -0.87
N CYS A 10 14.04 -2.55 -0.67
CA CYS A 10 14.97 -3.66 -0.53
C CYS A 10 14.54 -4.90 -1.33
N SER A 11 15.48 -5.81 -1.52
CA SER A 11 15.22 -7.19 -1.97
C SER A 11 14.74 -8.05 -0.79
N SER A 12 14.20 -9.23 -1.08
CA SER A 12 13.82 -10.21 -0.04
C SER A 12 15.03 -10.72 0.75
N THR A 13 16.23 -10.76 0.15
CA THR A 13 17.47 -11.19 0.82
C THR A 13 17.89 -10.25 1.94
N ASP A 14 17.62 -8.95 1.79
CA ASP A 14 18.09 -7.91 2.70
C ASP A 14 17.03 -7.53 3.75
N LEU A 15 15.85 -8.17 3.69
CA LEU A 15 14.67 -7.80 4.47
C LEU A 15 14.92 -7.79 5.98
N SER A 16 15.54 -8.84 6.51
CA SER A 16 15.78 -9.00 7.95
C SER A 16 16.64 -7.85 8.51
N HIS A 17 17.73 -7.54 7.81
CA HIS A 17 18.62 -6.44 8.17
C HIS A 17 17.94 -5.07 8.00
N LYS A 18 17.19 -4.87 6.90
CA LYS A 18 16.53 -3.58 6.62
C LYS A 18 15.41 -3.26 7.59
N LEU A 19 14.61 -4.26 8.01
CA LEU A 19 13.54 -4.08 9.00
C LEU A 19 14.06 -3.54 10.34
N GLN A 20 15.24 -4.01 10.77
CA GLN A 20 15.87 -3.51 12.00
C GLN A 20 16.31 -2.04 11.87
N SER A 21 16.88 -1.69 10.71
CA SER A 21 17.42 -0.35 10.44
C SER A 21 16.38 0.70 10.05
N VAL A 22 15.15 0.29 9.72
CA VAL A 22 14.13 1.22 9.23
C VAL A 22 13.73 2.21 10.32
N LYS A 23 13.80 3.51 9.96
CA LYS A 23 13.47 4.64 10.84
C LYS A 23 12.11 5.28 10.52
N GLY A 24 11.48 4.92 9.39
CA GLY A 24 10.21 5.48 8.93
C GLY A 24 9.04 4.51 9.09
N THR A 25 7.91 4.86 8.46
CA THR A 25 6.63 4.12 8.53
C THR A 25 6.71 2.69 8.03
N GLY A 26 7.60 2.43 7.07
CA GLY A 26 7.73 1.12 6.46
C GLY A 26 8.76 1.07 5.35
N LEU A 27 8.75 -0.03 4.61
CA LEU A 27 9.63 -0.27 3.47
C LEU A 27 8.91 -1.08 2.38
N PHE A 28 9.43 -0.99 1.15
CA PHE A 28 8.92 -1.75 0.03
C PHE A 28 9.90 -2.88 -0.36
N VAL A 29 9.39 -4.11 -0.37
CA VAL A 29 10.11 -5.31 -0.81
C VAL A 29 9.80 -5.53 -2.30
N ARG A 30 10.79 -5.27 -3.15
CA ARG A 30 10.61 -5.28 -4.60
C ARG A 30 10.25 -6.66 -5.13
N ASP A 31 10.95 -7.68 -4.67
CA ASP A 31 10.84 -9.05 -5.21
C ASP A 31 9.47 -9.66 -4.92
N GLU A 32 8.80 -9.18 -3.87
CA GLU A 32 7.47 -9.63 -3.44
C GLU A 32 6.35 -8.66 -3.82
N ASN A 33 6.69 -7.51 -4.41
CA ASN A 33 5.77 -6.40 -4.65
C ASN A 33 4.94 -6.06 -3.39
N ARG A 34 5.60 -6.01 -2.23
CA ARG A 34 4.97 -5.91 -0.90
C ARG A 34 5.45 -4.70 -0.13
N PHE A 35 4.53 -3.94 0.43
CA PHE A 35 4.84 -2.90 1.42
C PHE A 35 4.68 -3.47 2.83
N ILE A 36 5.63 -3.17 3.72
CA ILE A 36 5.60 -3.59 5.12
C ILE A 36 5.60 -2.34 6.00
N PHE A 37 4.50 -2.14 6.73
CA PHE A 37 4.48 -1.22 7.86
C PHE A 37 5.35 -1.78 8.97
N SER A 38 6.22 -0.95 9.55
CA SER A 38 7.17 -1.37 10.57
C SER A 38 6.99 -0.58 11.85
N LYS A 39 7.13 -1.24 13.01
CA LYS A 39 7.14 -0.60 14.33
C LYS A 39 5.88 0.23 14.62
N VAL A 40 4.74 -0.18 14.06
CA VAL A 40 3.45 0.46 14.32
C VAL A 40 2.90 -0.11 15.63
N LEU A 41 2.59 0.77 16.58
CA LEU A 41 2.06 0.40 17.88
C LEU A 41 0.56 0.08 17.77
N VAL A 42 0.10 -0.83 18.61
CA VAL A 42 -1.33 -1.17 18.73
C VAL A 42 -2.15 0.09 19.01
N GLY A 43 -3.24 0.26 18.26
CA GLY A 43 -4.14 1.40 18.34
C GLY A 43 -3.61 2.72 17.74
N GLN A 44 -2.37 2.76 17.24
CA GLN A 44 -1.82 3.93 16.54
C GLN A 44 -2.04 3.81 15.04
N GLU A 45 -2.22 4.96 14.37
CA GLU A 45 -2.34 5.02 12.92
C GLU A 45 -0.97 5.22 12.27
N ALA A 46 -0.74 4.50 11.17
CA ALA A 46 0.43 4.65 10.33
C ALA A 46 -0.01 4.76 8.87
N GLU A 47 0.49 5.76 8.16
CA GLU A 47 0.06 6.05 6.79
C GLU A 47 1.15 5.73 5.77
N ALA A 48 0.74 5.06 4.70
CA ALA A 48 1.54 4.83 3.51
C ALA A 48 0.90 5.47 2.28
N HIS A 49 1.66 6.28 1.55
CA HIS A 49 1.23 6.98 0.34
C HIS A 49 1.69 6.24 -0.91
N PHE A 50 0.73 5.70 -1.66
CA PHE A 50 0.97 4.99 -2.89
C PHE A 50 0.72 5.90 -4.09
N ARG A 51 1.79 6.17 -4.86
CA ARG A 51 1.68 6.89 -6.13
C ARG A 51 1.22 5.95 -7.23
N ILE A 52 0.04 6.21 -7.77
CA ILE A 52 -0.50 5.51 -8.93
C ILE A 52 -0.18 6.32 -10.17
N TYR A 53 0.75 5.83 -10.99
CA TYR A 53 1.19 6.47 -12.21
C TYR A 53 0.43 5.93 -13.42
N SER A 54 -0.05 6.82 -14.29
CA SER A 54 -0.58 6.44 -15.59
C SER A 54 0.41 6.71 -16.70
N ALA A 55 0.76 5.66 -17.45
CA ALA A 55 1.56 5.78 -18.67
C ALA A 55 0.73 6.22 -19.89
N SER A 56 -0.59 6.28 -19.80
CA SER A 56 -1.46 6.76 -20.87
C SER A 56 -1.28 8.27 -21.08
N ARG A 57 -1.56 8.77 -22.28
CA ARG A 57 -1.60 10.23 -22.54
C ARG A 57 -2.92 10.87 -22.09
N LEU A 58 -3.97 10.07 -21.94
CA LEU A 58 -5.30 10.51 -21.54
C LEU A 58 -5.55 10.20 -20.06
N PRO A 59 -6.36 11.01 -19.34
CA PRO A 59 -6.80 10.69 -18.00
C PRO A 59 -7.47 9.32 -17.93
N CYS A 60 -7.29 8.62 -16.81
CA CYS A 60 -7.86 7.30 -16.57
C CYS A 60 -8.42 7.23 -15.16
N ASP A 61 -9.64 6.71 -15.03
CA ASP A 61 -10.23 6.45 -13.72
C ASP A 61 -9.77 5.09 -13.20
N VAL A 62 -9.39 5.04 -11.93
CA VAL A 62 -8.88 3.85 -11.27
C VAL A 62 -9.70 3.60 -10.01
N VAL A 63 -10.17 2.37 -9.84
CA VAL A 63 -10.76 1.88 -8.61
C VAL A 63 -9.68 1.18 -7.79
N LEU A 64 -9.58 1.58 -6.53
CA LEU A 64 -8.67 1.02 -5.55
C LEU A 64 -9.44 0.15 -4.56
N SER A 65 -8.83 -0.95 -4.14
CA SER A 65 -9.44 -1.85 -3.16
C SER A 65 -8.41 -2.52 -2.27
N ILE A 66 -8.79 -2.72 -1.01
CA ILE A 66 -8.09 -3.58 -0.07
C ILE A 66 -8.91 -4.86 0.09
N LYS A 67 -8.25 -6.01 -0.05
CA LYS A 67 -8.86 -7.33 0.08
C LYS A 67 -8.07 -8.18 1.08
N PRO A 68 -8.72 -9.03 1.88
CA PRO A 68 -8.01 -10.02 2.68
C PRO A 68 -7.25 -10.99 1.78
N LEU A 69 -6.16 -11.56 2.29
CA LEU A 69 -5.47 -12.64 1.60
C LEU A 69 -6.37 -13.88 1.50
N PRO A 70 -6.34 -14.61 0.37
CA PRO A 70 -7.09 -15.85 0.22
C PRO A 70 -6.65 -16.86 1.28
N GLY A 71 -7.61 -17.50 1.95
CA GLY A 71 -7.35 -18.57 2.92
C GLY A 71 -7.04 -18.13 4.36
N LYS A 72 -7.06 -16.83 4.68
CA LYS A 72 -6.97 -16.34 6.08
C LYS A 72 -8.36 -16.09 6.67
N GLU A 73 -8.52 -16.33 7.98
CA GLU A 73 -9.73 -15.96 8.71
C GLU A 73 -10.03 -14.47 8.48
N GLN A 74 -11.31 -14.17 8.23
CA GLN A 74 -11.78 -12.83 7.91
C GLN A 74 -11.79 -11.96 9.17
N ILE A 75 -10.61 -11.61 9.70
CA ILE A 75 -10.50 -10.38 10.47
C ILE A 75 -11.06 -9.29 9.54
N PRO A 76 -12.00 -8.44 9.99
CA PRO A 76 -12.59 -7.39 9.17
C PRO A 76 -11.48 -6.41 8.80
N ILE A 77 -10.80 -6.68 7.69
CA ILE A 77 -9.56 -6.00 7.31
C ILE A 77 -9.78 -4.51 7.05
N ARG A 78 -11.03 -4.13 6.81
CA ARG A 78 -11.50 -2.74 6.70
C ARG A 78 -11.39 -1.95 8.00
N ASN A 79 -11.38 -2.62 9.15
CA ASN A 79 -11.18 -2.00 10.46
C ASN A 79 -9.68 -1.82 10.77
N VAL A 80 -8.80 -2.54 10.06
CA VAL A 80 -7.35 -2.54 10.27
C VAL A 80 -6.65 -1.66 9.22
N PHE A 81 -7.09 -1.74 7.97
CA PHE A 81 -6.58 -0.93 6.87
C PHE A 81 -7.71 -0.10 6.27
N LYS A 82 -7.53 1.22 6.30
CA LYS A 82 -8.38 2.17 5.59
C LYS A 82 -7.68 2.60 4.31
N LEU A 83 -8.47 2.85 3.28
CA LEU A 83 -7.99 3.28 1.97
C LEU A 83 -8.75 4.54 1.56
N ASP A 84 -8.02 5.59 1.23
CA ASP A 84 -8.58 6.83 0.72
C ASP A 84 -7.69 7.42 -0.40
N PRO A 85 -8.25 7.79 -1.56
CA PRO A 85 -9.62 7.51 -2.00
C PRO A 85 -9.78 6.06 -2.50
N VAL A 86 -11.02 5.56 -2.56
CA VAL A 86 -11.34 4.24 -3.17
C VAL A 86 -11.51 4.30 -4.69
N LYS A 87 -11.69 5.50 -5.24
CA LYS A 87 -11.72 5.76 -6.68
C LYS A 87 -11.04 7.09 -6.95
N MET A 88 -10.21 7.15 -7.98
CA MET A 88 -9.45 8.35 -8.34
C MET A 88 -9.35 8.50 -9.85
N SER A 89 -9.20 9.74 -10.31
CA SER A 89 -8.83 10.03 -11.69
C SER A 89 -7.34 10.34 -11.75
N VAL A 90 -6.60 9.59 -12.56
CA VAL A 90 -5.17 9.79 -12.75
C VAL A 90 -4.96 10.55 -14.07
N PRO A 91 -4.39 11.76 -14.05
CA PRO A 91 -4.12 12.50 -15.29
C PRO A 91 -3.13 11.76 -16.19
N GLY A 92 -3.25 11.99 -17.50
CA GLY A 92 -2.35 11.38 -18.48
C GLY A 92 -0.89 11.72 -18.21
N SER A 93 -0.02 10.70 -18.32
CA SER A 93 1.43 10.79 -18.12
C SER A 93 1.81 11.38 -16.76
N SER A 94 0.92 11.25 -15.77
CA SER A 94 1.06 11.80 -14.43
C SER A 94 0.72 10.74 -13.38
N HIS A 95 0.71 11.16 -12.12
CA HIS A 95 0.36 10.33 -10.98
C HIS A 95 -0.70 11.00 -10.11
N ALA A 96 -1.42 10.19 -9.36
CA ALA A 96 -2.19 10.64 -8.22
C ALA A 96 -1.90 9.72 -7.03
N VAL A 97 -2.18 10.20 -5.82
CA VAL A 97 -1.78 9.54 -4.57
C VAL A 97 -2.99 8.91 -3.92
N ALA A 98 -2.81 7.71 -3.38
CA ALA A 98 -3.74 7.05 -2.49
C ALA A 98 -3.06 6.73 -1.17
N THR A 99 -3.78 6.96 -0.07
CA THR A 99 -3.29 6.71 1.29
C THR A 99 -3.89 5.41 1.81
N VAL A 100 -3.02 4.54 2.31
CA VAL A 100 -3.43 3.40 3.14
C VAL A 100 -3.05 3.69 4.57
N THR A 101 -4.05 3.75 5.44
CA THR A 101 -3.86 3.92 6.89
C THR A 101 -3.98 2.56 7.56
N PHE A 102 -2.93 2.16 8.29
CA PHE A 102 -2.89 0.94 9.08
C PHE A 102 -3.06 1.26 10.57
N THR A 103 -4.02 0.60 11.20
CA THR A 103 -4.35 0.73 12.62
C THR A 103 -4.50 -0.67 13.23
N PRO A 104 -3.43 -1.29 13.75
CA PRO A 104 -3.52 -2.63 14.33
C PRO A 104 -4.31 -2.60 15.65
N PRO A 105 -5.40 -3.37 15.80
CA PRO A 105 -6.13 -3.46 17.06
C PRO A 105 -5.44 -4.34 18.11
N ASP A 106 -4.57 -5.26 17.68
CA ASP A 106 -3.86 -6.21 18.54
C ASP A 106 -2.42 -6.42 18.05
N GLU A 107 -1.55 -6.95 18.93
CA GLU A 107 -0.14 -7.24 18.61
C GLU A 107 -0.01 -8.55 17.82
N GLN A 108 -0.39 -8.50 16.53
CA GLN A 108 -0.26 -9.63 15.60
C GLN A 108 0.07 -9.15 14.18
N ASN A 109 0.37 -10.09 13.29
CA ASN A 109 0.65 -9.80 11.89
C ASN A 109 -0.66 -9.68 11.09
N TYR A 110 -0.79 -8.60 10.33
CA TYR A 110 -1.91 -8.36 9.43
C TYR A 110 -1.42 -8.26 8.00
N ASP A 111 -2.12 -8.91 7.07
CA ASP A 111 -1.78 -8.90 5.65
C ASP A 111 -3.02 -8.67 4.80
N CYS A 112 -2.89 -7.84 3.78
CA CYS A 112 -3.92 -7.59 2.79
C CYS A 112 -3.34 -7.46 1.38
N THR A 113 -4.20 -7.52 0.38
CA THR A 113 -3.88 -7.16 -1.00
C THR A 113 -4.44 -5.77 -1.29
N PHE A 114 -3.55 -4.83 -1.61
CA PHE A 114 -3.91 -3.57 -2.25
C PHE A 114 -3.96 -3.78 -3.76
N LYS A 115 -5.08 -3.43 -4.39
CA LYS A 115 -5.28 -3.59 -5.83
C LYS A 115 -5.79 -2.29 -6.45
N ALA A 116 -5.12 -1.86 -7.51
CA ALA A 116 -5.60 -0.84 -8.44
C ALA A 116 -6.17 -1.50 -9.71
N SER A 117 -7.30 -1.00 -10.22
CA SER A 117 -7.94 -1.52 -11.44
C SER A 117 -8.52 -0.36 -12.24
N LEU A 118 -8.34 -0.36 -13.56
CA LEU A 118 -8.94 0.65 -14.43
C LEU A 118 -10.47 0.56 -14.35
N ASP A 119 -11.12 1.70 -14.16
CA ASP A 119 -12.58 1.81 -14.21
C ASP A 119 -13.01 1.93 -15.67
N ILE A 120 -13.31 0.79 -16.30
CA ILE A 120 -13.80 0.75 -17.68
C ILE A 120 -15.33 0.72 -17.60
N PRO A 121 -16.04 1.75 -18.08
CA PRO A 121 -17.48 1.71 -18.18
C PRO A 121 -17.90 0.51 -19.04
N LYS A 122 -18.92 -0.23 -18.59
CA LYS A 122 -19.49 -1.36 -19.33
C LYS A 122 -20.29 -0.90 -20.54
#